data_AF-L0J8U4-F1
#
_entry.id   AF-L0J8U4-F1
#
_cell.length_a   1.000
_cell.length_b   1.000
_cell.length_c   1.000
_cell.angle_alpha   90.00
_cell.angle_beta   90.00
_cell.angle_gamma   90.00
#
_symmetry.space_group_name_H-M   'P 1'
#
loop_
_entity.id
_entity.type
_entity.pdbx_description
1 polymer ?
#
loop_
_entity_poly.entity_id
_entity_poly.type
_entity_poly.pdbx_seq_one_letter_code
_entity_poly.pdbx_strand_id
1 'polypeptide(L)' 'MTTNANDSTPQKPKTGRSLTVRQAAARAAVTASKKTGRPVDERVQKLASSRDR' A
#
# COMPACT_ATOMS: atom_id res chain seq x y z
N MET A 1 -21.25 35.16 0.41
CA MET A 1 -19.84 35.30 0.82
C MET A 1 -19.67 34.43 2.06
N THR A 2 -18.97 33.29 2.13
CA THR A 2 -17.92 32.63 1.33
C THR A 2 -17.99 31.12 1.62
N THR A 3 -17.69 30.28 0.64
CA THR A 3 -17.56 28.82 0.77
C THR A 3 -16.24 28.44 1.43
N ASN A 4 -16.25 27.68 2.53
CA ASN A 4 -15.01 27.16 3.14
C ASN A 4 -14.74 25.76 2.60
N ALA A 5 -14.05 25.74 1.46
CA ALA A 5 -13.41 24.57 0.90
C ALA A 5 -12.25 24.10 1.81
N ASN A 6 -12.05 22.78 1.83
CA ASN A 6 -10.80 22.10 2.20
C ASN A 6 -10.43 22.04 3.69
N ASP A 7 -11.18 21.21 4.43
CA ASP A 7 -10.59 20.47 5.56
C ASP A 7 -9.86 19.21 5.02
N SER A 8 -8.88 19.43 4.16
CA SER A 8 -7.97 18.40 3.66
C SER A 8 -6.67 18.48 4.44
N THR A 9 -6.74 18.23 5.75
CA THR A 9 -5.51 17.99 6.51
C THR A 9 -4.88 16.69 5.98
N PRO A 10 -3.63 16.71 5.48
CA PRO A 10 -2.97 15.49 5.06
C PRO A 10 -2.77 14.62 6.30
N GLN A 11 -3.65 13.63 6.50
CA GLN A 11 -3.51 12.67 7.57
C GLN A 11 -2.19 11.93 7.39
N LYS A 12 -1.19 12.33 8.18
CA LYS A 12 0.13 11.70 8.19
C LYS A 12 -0.07 10.21 8.47
N PRO A 13 0.24 9.29 7.52
CA PRO A 13 -0.08 7.88 7.70
C PRO A 13 0.68 7.37 8.93
N LYS A 14 -0.06 6.92 9.94
CA LYS A 14 0.50 6.32 11.17
C LYS A 14 1.43 5.16 10.74
N THR A 15 2.72 5.35 10.94
CA THR A 15 3.79 4.65 10.23
C THR A 15 3.94 3.16 10.56
N GLY A 16 3.39 2.68 11.70
CA GLY A 16 3.50 1.28 12.14
C GLY A 16 2.40 0.34 11.64
N ARG A 17 1.12 0.68 11.88
CA ARG A 17 -0.03 -0.17 11.45
C ARG A 17 -0.22 -0.19 9.92
N SER A 18 0.28 0.83 9.23
CA SER A 18 0.19 0.95 7.77
C SER A 18 1.14 0.02 7.02
N LEU A 19 2.29 -0.36 7.61
CA LEU A 19 3.29 -1.17 6.92
C LEU A 19 2.86 -2.63 6.78
N THR A 20 2.35 -3.23 7.86
CA THR A 20 1.87 -4.62 7.86
C THR A 20 0.69 -4.82 6.90
N VAL A 21 -0.24 -3.86 6.84
CA VAL A 21 -1.36 -3.86 5.88
C VAL A 21 -0.84 -3.76 4.44
N ARG A 22 0.14 -2.89 4.17
CA ARG A 22 0.76 -2.77 2.85
C ARG A 22 1.49 -4.05 2.43
N GLN A 23 2.19 -4.73 3.35
CA GLN A 23 2.83 -6.01 3.07
C GLN A 23 1.79 -7.10 2.77
N ALA A 24 0.71 -7.18 3.54
CA ALA A 24 -0.38 -8.13 3.30
C ALA A 24 -1.04 -7.90 1.93
N ALA A 25 -1.34 -6.63 1.60
CA ALA A 25 -1.86 -6.26 0.30
C ALA A 25 -0.88 -6.60 -0.84
N ALA A 26 0.42 -6.34 -0.65
CA ALA A 26 1.45 -6.68 -1.63
C ALA A 26 1.52 -8.20 -1.89
N ARG A 27 1.41 -9.02 -0.84
CA ARG A 27 1.36 -10.49 -0.97
C ARG A 27 0.14 -10.96 -1.74
N ALA A 28 -1.04 -10.38 -1.44
CA ALA A 28 -2.27 -10.70 -2.17
C ALA A 28 -2.15 -10.32 -3.65
N ALA A 29 -1.60 -9.15 -3.95
CA ALA A 29 -1.35 -8.70 -5.31
C ALA A 29 -0.42 -9.66 -6.05
N VAL A 30 0.70 -10.08 -5.47
CA VAL A 30 1.63 -11.05 -6.08
C VAL A 30 0.92 -12.37 -6.41
N THR A 31 0.14 -12.91 -5.47
CA THR A 31 -0.58 -14.17 -5.68
C THR A 31 -1.63 -14.06 -6.79
N ALA A 32 -2.42 -12.99 -6.81
CA ALA A 32 -3.39 -12.73 -7.87
C ALA A 32 -2.71 -12.53 -9.24
N SER A 33 -1.56 -11.84 -9.25
CA SER A 33 -0.80 -11.61 -10.47
C SER A 33 -0.25 -12.91 -11.05
N LYS A 34 0.29 -13.80 -10.21
CA LYS A 34 0.71 -15.15 -10.63
C LYS A 34 -0.44 -15.94 -11.26
N LYS A 35 -1.65 -15.83 -10.70
CA LYS A 35 -2.84 -16.50 -11.24
C LYS A 35 -3.30 -15.93 -12.58
N THR A 36 -3.14 -14.62 -12.78
CA THR A 36 -3.61 -13.91 -13.99
C THR A 36 -2.55 -13.75 -15.07
N GLY A 37 -1.31 -14.16 -14.79
CA GLY A 37 -0.17 -13.96 -15.70
C GLY A 37 0.28 -12.50 -15.82
N ARG A 38 -0.23 -11.59 -14.97
CA ARG A 38 0.17 -10.19 -15.00
C ARG A 38 1.52 -10.01 -14.30
N PRO A 39 2.41 -9.15 -14.82
CA PRO A 39 3.64 -8.81 -14.12
C PRO A 39 3.34 -7.96 -12.88
N VAL A 40 4.10 -8.18 -11.82
CA VAL A 40 4.07 -7.38 -10.58
C VAL A 40 5.25 -6.41 -10.61
N ASP A 41 5.04 -5.16 -10.20
CA ASP A 41 6.12 -4.19 -10.01
C ASP A 41 7.12 -4.72 -8.96
N GLU A 42 8.42 -4.63 -9.25
CA GLU A 42 9.49 -5.10 -8.38
C GLU A 42 9.41 -4.52 -6.96
N ARG A 43 8.93 -3.28 -6.81
CA ARG A 43 8.75 -2.65 -5.49
C ARG A 43 7.68 -3.35 -4.67
N VAL A 44 6.60 -3.82 -5.31
CA VAL A 44 5.53 -4.59 -4.66
C VAL A 44 6.04 -5.97 -4.28
N GLN A 45 6.84 -6.59 -5.14
CA GLN A 45 7.51 -7.86 -4.82
C GLN A 45 8.44 -7.72 -3.61
N LYS A 46 9.22 -6.63 -3.57
CA LYS A 46 10.13 -6.32 -2.46
C LYS A 46 9.38 -6.03 -1.16
N LEU A 47 8.24 -5.33 -1.24
CA LEU A 47 7.32 -5.12 -0.11
C LEU A 47 6.73 -6.44 0.41
N ALA A 48 6.31 -7.35 -0.47
CA ALA A 48 5.76 -8.64 -0.07
C ALA A 48 6.80 -9.52 0.67
N SER A 49 8.06 -9.45 0.23
CA SER A 49 9.19 -10.25 0.74
C SER A 49 9.92 -9.62 1.94
N SER A 50 9.76 -8.33 2.19
CA SER A 50 10.39 -7.68 3.35
C SER A 50 9.69 -8.13 4.62
N ARG A 51 10.41 -8.92 5.43
CA ARG A 51 10.08 -9.11 6.85
C ARG A 51 10.64 -7.88 7.57
N ASP A 52 9.77 -7.11 8.20
CA ASP A 52 10.13 -6.05 9.15
C ASP A 52 11.35 -6.48 10.00
N ARG A 53 12.40 -5.66 10.02
CA ARG A 53 13.50 -5.79 10.99
C ARG A 53 13.08 -5.19 12.33
#